data_AF-A0A938PX69-F1
#
_entry.id   AF-A0A938PX69-F1
#
_cell.length_a   1.000
_cell.length_b   1.000
_cell.length_c   1.000
_cell.angle_alpha   90.00
_cell.angle_beta   90.00
_cell.angle_gamma   90.00
#
_symmetry.space_group_name_H-M   'P 1'
#
loop_
_entity.id
_entity.type
_entity.pdbx_description
1 polymer ?
#
loop_
_entity_poly.entity_id
_entity_poly.type
_entity_poly.pdbx_seq_one_letter_code
_entity_poly.pdbx_strand_id
1 'polypeptide(L)'
;MQVRGCERDQLAATWCRIVTVSRYPRYTKPYEPEVHDTEALDERPSKSSRKRAAHAAQALGERLIALKESDLVRLPLPESLLDAVREARRIKARGGLSRQKQYIGKLMRDLDTAAIEDALETLR
;
A
#
# COMPACT_ATOMS: atom_id res chain seq x y z
N MET A 1 7.10 -55.82 -24.66
CA MET A 1 7.89 -56.28 -23.50
C MET A 1 9.35 -55.92 -23.74
N GLN A 2 10.08 -55.53 -22.68
CA GLN A 2 11.49 -55.09 -22.62
C GLN A 2 11.83 -53.73 -23.27
N VAL A 3 11.84 -52.62 -22.52
CA VAL A 3 12.93 -52.05 -21.69
C VAL A 3 14.25 -51.80 -22.43
N ARG A 4 14.56 -50.52 -22.70
CA ARG A 4 15.94 -50.00 -22.74
C ARG A 4 16.00 -48.65 -22.04
N GLY A 5 16.75 -48.64 -20.94
CA GLY A 5 17.02 -47.47 -20.12
C GLY A 5 17.80 -46.42 -20.89
N CYS A 6 17.46 -45.16 -20.63
CA CYS A 6 18.20 -44.01 -21.09
C CYS A 6 19.03 -43.52 -19.89
N GLU A 7 20.26 -44.01 -19.77
CA GLU A 7 21.30 -43.39 -18.95
C GLU A 7 21.58 -42.00 -19.55
N ARG A 8 21.10 -40.96 -18.89
CA ARG A 8 21.50 -39.57 -19.11
C ARG A 8 22.08 -39.03 -17.81
N ASP A 9 23.24 -39.58 -17.47
CA ASP A 9 24.22 -38.84 -16.71
C ASP A 9 25.30 -38.37 -17.69
N GLN A 10 25.56 -37.06 -17.62
CA GLN A 10 26.63 -36.25 -18.23
C GLN A 10 26.13 -35.20 -19.24
N LEU A 11 26.65 -33.98 -19.06
CA LEU A 11 26.36 -32.70 -19.74
C LEU A 11 25.38 -31.74 -19.02
N ALA A 12 25.58 -31.52 -17.72
CA ALA A 12 25.22 -30.26 -17.07
C ALA A 12 26.30 -29.18 -17.31
N ALA A 13 26.49 -28.74 -18.57
CA ALA A 13 27.34 -27.58 -18.90
C ALA A 13 27.12 -27.09 -20.34
N THR A 14 25.89 -26.67 -20.67
CA THR A 14 25.64 -26.00 -21.96
C THR A 14 24.63 -24.87 -21.79
N TRP A 15 25.00 -23.89 -20.98
CA TRP A 15 24.36 -22.58 -20.98
C TRP A 15 25.20 -21.62 -21.81
N CYS A 16 24.86 -21.45 -23.10
CA CYS A 16 25.18 -20.21 -23.80
C CYS A 16 24.35 -20.05 -25.06
N ARG A 17 23.87 -18.81 -25.26
CA ARG A 17 23.58 -18.12 -26.52
C ARG A 17 22.10 -18.00 -26.94
N ILE A 18 21.72 -16.72 -27.12
CA ILE A 18 20.52 -16.16 -27.79
C ILE A 18 19.40 -15.72 -26.85
N VAL A 19 19.58 -14.56 -26.18
CA VAL A 19 18.69 -13.38 -26.30
C VAL A 19 19.53 -12.12 -26.08
N THR A 20 19.68 -11.32 -27.13
CA THR A 20 20.32 -10.01 -27.08
C THR A 20 19.27 -8.96 -26.73
N VAL A 21 19.16 -8.60 -25.44
CA VAL A 21 18.86 -7.21 -25.03
C VAL A 21 19.77 -6.89 -23.84
N SER A 22 20.87 -6.21 -24.15
CA SER A 22 21.54 -5.35 -23.19
C SER A 22 20.57 -4.24 -22.79
N ARG A 23 19.98 -4.28 -21.58
CA ARG A 23 19.35 -3.07 -21.00
C ARG A 23 18.98 -3.13 -19.52
N TYR A 24 19.80 -3.73 -18.66
CA TYR A 24 20.11 -3.02 -17.42
C TYR A 24 21.61 -3.18 -17.27
N PRO A 25 22.43 -2.14 -17.49
CA PRO A 25 23.78 -2.21 -16.96
C PRO A 25 23.59 -2.60 -15.50
N ARG A 26 24.27 -3.67 -15.06
CA ARG A 26 24.31 -4.05 -13.63
C ARG A 26 24.31 -2.75 -12.85
N TYR A 27 23.32 -2.52 -11.99
CA TYR A 27 23.12 -1.27 -11.27
C TYR A 27 24.42 -0.88 -10.54
N THR A 28 25.31 -0.19 -11.23
CA THR A 28 26.54 0.40 -10.75
C THR A 28 26.34 1.88 -10.96
N LYS A 29 25.34 2.44 -10.27
CA LYS A 29 25.37 3.87 -9.98
C LYS A 29 26.66 4.07 -9.17
N PRO A 30 27.67 4.83 -9.66
CA PRO A 30 28.80 5.19 -8.82
C PRO A 30 28.24 5.83 -7.56
N TYR A 31 28.63 5.31 -6.40
CA TYR A 31 28.28 5.93 -5.13
C TYR A 31 29.16 7.18 -4.99
N GLU A 32 28.73 8.25 -5.62
CA GLU A 32 29.21 9.58 -5.28
C GLU A 32 28.59 9.92 -3.92
N PRO A 33 29.40 10.13 -2.87
CA PRO A 33 28.89 10.55 -1.58
C PRO A 33 28.40 11.99 -1.73
N GLU A 34 27.13 12.14 -2.08
CA GLU A 34 26.38 13.37 -1.91
C GLU A 34 26.41 13.69 -0.42
N VAL A 35 27.09 14.78 -0.04
CA VAL A 35 27.07 15.30 1.33
C VAL A 35 25.64 15.76 1.61
N HIS A 36 24.83 14.85 2.16
CA HIS A 36 23.50 15.18 2.62
C HIS A 36 23.66 15.92 3.94
N ASP A 37 23.44 17.24 3.93
CA ASP A 37 23.37 18.07 5.12
C ASP A 37 22.41 17.42 6.14
N THR A 38 22.98 16.78 7.16
CA THR A 38 22.27 15.93 8.13
C THR A 38 21.50 16.72 9.18
N GLU A 39 21.53 18.04 9.12
CA GLU A 39 21.00 18.95 10.15
C GLU A 39 19.46 19.02 10.21
N ALA A 40 18.73 18.38 9.29
CA ALA A 40 17.26 18.38 9.24
C ALA A 40 16.59 17.04 9.65
N LEU A 41 17.31 16.14 10.33
CA LEU A 41 16.82 14.79 10.63
C LEU A 41 15.89 14.70 11.86
N ASP A 42 15.91 15.68 12.76
CA ASP A 42 15.21 15.58 14.05
C ASP A 42 13.71 15.88 13.93
N GLU A 43 13.31 16.70 12.96
CA GLU A 43 11.91 17.12 12.79
C GLU A 43 11.08 16.13 11.96
N ARG A 44 11.73 15.18 11.26
CA ARG A 44 11.03 14.25 10.37
C ARG A 44 10.53 13.02 11.15
N PRO A 45 9.23 12.70 11.11
CA PRO A 45 8.69 11.56 11.85
C PRO A 45 9.36 10.25 11.42
N SER A 46 9.72 9.44 12.42
CA SER A 46 10.40 8.16 12.20
C SER A 46 9.62 7.24 11.26
N LYS A 47 10.33 6.37 10.54
CA LYS A 47 9.70 5.36 9.65
C LYS A 47 8.61 4.55 10.37
N SER A 48 8.83 4.24 11.66
CA SER A 48 7.88 3.52 12.49
C SER A 48 6.65 4.37 12.84
N SER A 49 6.85 5.64 13.20
CA SER A 49 5.75 6.58 13.47
C SER A 49 4.83 6.75 12.27
N ARG A 50 5.39 6.98 11.08
CA ARG A 50 4.63 7.11 9.82
C ARG A 50 3.79 5.88 9.50
N LYS A 51 4.32 4.68 9.77
CA LYS A 51 3.57 3.43 9.58
C LYS A 51 2.39 3.36 10.54
N ARG A 52 2.60 3.66 11.83
CA ARG A 52 1.51 3.66 12.83
C ARG A 52 0.42 4.66 12.47
N ALA A 53 0.78 5.88 12.08
CA ALA A 53 -0.18 6.89 11.64
C ALA A 53 -0.99 6.41 10.41
N ALA A 54 -0.32 5.79 9.43
CA ALA A 54 -1.02 5.23 8.27
C ALA A 54 -2.00 4.10 8.65
N HIS A 55 -1.62 3.24 9.60
CA HIS A 55 -2.51 2.19 10.10
C HIS A 55 -3.70 2.76 10.88
N ALA A 56 -3.48 3.79 11.70
CA ALA A 56 -4.55 4.48 12.43
C ALA A 56 -5.57 5.10 11.47
N ALA A 57 -5.10 5.86 10.47
CA ALA A 57 -5.96 6.46 9.45
C ALA A 57 -6.76 5.41 8.65
N GLN A 58 -6.14 4.27 8.32
CA GLN A 58 -6.87 3.18 7.68
C GLN A 58 -7.93 2.57 8.61
N ALA A 59 -7.60 2.33 9.88
CA ALA A 59 -8.54 1.76 10.86
C ALA A 59 -9.76 2.68 11.07
N LEU A 60 -9.56 3.99 11.12
CA LEU A 60 -10.66 4.97 11.16
C LEU A 60 -11.54 4.87 9.92
N GLY A 61 -10.95 4.82 8.73
CA GLY A 61 -11.68 4.62 7.48
C GLY A 61 -12.50 3.33 7.47
N GLU A 62 -11.97 2.24 8.04
CA GLU A 62 -12.71 0.98 8.18
C GLU A 62 -13.90 1.10 9.13
N ARG A 63 -13.78 1.87 10.22
CA ARG A 63 -14.90 2.17 11.12
C ARG A 63 -15.99 2.97 10.39
N LEU A 64 -15.63 3.94 9.57
CA LEU A 64 -16.58 4.72 8.77
C LEU A 64 -17.40 3.84 7.81
N ILE A 65 -16.76 2.84 7.19
CA ILE A 65 -17.47 1.90 6.29
C ILE A 65 -18.55 1.12 7.06
N ALA A 66 -18.31 0.79 8.33
CA ALA A 66 -19.20 0.00 9.18
C ALA A 66 -20.37 0.80 9.79
N LEU A 67 -20.32 2.14 9.78
CA LEU A 67 -21.40 2.99 10.31
C LEU A 67 -22.64 2.98 9.42
N LYS A 68 -23.77 3.55 9.90
CA LYS A 68 -24.96 3.74 9.06
C LYS A 68 -24.80 4.96 8.16
N GLU A 69 -25.49 4.95 7.02
CA GLU A 69 -25.49 6.11 6.09
C GLU A 69 -26.03 7.38 6.75
N SER A 70 -27.00 7.24 7.67
CA SER A 70 -27.55 8.36 8.44
C SER A 70 -26.50 9.11 9.25
N ASP A 71 -25.50 8.38 9.76
CA ASP A 71 -24.49 8.93 10.65
C ASP A 71 -23.36 9.56 9.82
N LEU A 72 -23.04 8.97 8.67
CA LEU A 72 -22.08 9.52 7.71
C LEU A 72 -22.50 10.88 7.16
N VAL A 73 -23.79 11.08 6.87
CA VAL A 73 -24.32 12.35 6.34
C VAL A 73 -24.32 13.47 7.39
N ARG A 74 -24.35 13.12 8.69
CA ARG A 74 -24.27 14.10 9.78
C ARG A 74 -22.86 14.62 9.99
N LEU A 75 -21.85 13.87 9.57
CA LEU A 75 -20.45 14.28 9.69
C LEU A 75 -20.10 15.25 8.55
N PRO A 76 -19.34 16.34 8.83
CA PRO A 76 -18.87 17.27 7.81
C PRO A 76 -17.72 16.66 7.00
N LEU A 77 -18.00 15.60 6.24
CA LEU A 77 -17.03 14.89 5.41
C LEU A 77 -17.03 15.43 3.98
N PRO A 78 -15.87 15.46 3.30
CA PRO A 78 -15.83 15.79 1.89
C PRO A 78 -16.54 14.72 1.05
N GLU A 79 -17.15 15.15 -0.04
CA GLU A 79 -17.91 14.28 -0.95
C GLU A 79 -17.06 13.12 -1.50
N SER A 80 -15.78 13.38 -1.77
CA SER A 80 -14.82 12.35 -2.22
C SER A 80 -14.67 11.17 -1.26
N LEU A 81 -14.77 11.42 0.06
CA LEU A 81 -14.70 10.38 1.07
C LEU A 81 -16.02 9.62 1.18
N LEU A 82 -17.15 10.31 1.11
CA LEU A 82 -18.48 9.68 1.12
C LEU A 82 -18.65 8.73 -0.07
N ASP A 83 -18.25 9.17 -1.26
CA ASP A 83 -18.29 8.34 -2.47
C ASP A 83 -17.35 7.13 -2.34
N ALA A 84 -16.16 7.32 -1.78
CA ALA A 84 -15.22 6.24 -1.55
C ALA A 84 -15.78 5.18 -0.59
N VAL A 85 -16.49 5.61 0.48
CA VAL A 85 -17.15 4.71 1.44
C VAL A 85 -18.32 3.96 0.80
N ARG A 86 -19.16 4.65 0.00
CA ARG A 86 -20.25 4.02 -0.76
C ARG A 86 -19.72 2.98 -1.74
N GLU A 87 -18.64 3.29 -2.44
CA GLU A 87 -17.98 2.33 -3.34
C GLU A 87 -17.43 1.13 -2.58
N ALA A 88 -16.82 1.33 -1.41
CA ALA A 88 -16.34 0.23 -0.58
C ALA A 88 -17.46 -0.75 -0.19
N ARG A 89 -18.67 -0.27 0.04
CA ARG A 89 -19.84 -1.13 0.32
C ARG A 89 -20.35 -1.90 -0.90
N ARG A 90 -20.17 -1.35 -2.10
CA ARG A 90 -20.56 -2.02 -3.35
C ARG A 90 -19.63 -3.16 -3.73
N ILE A 91 -18.33 -3.02 -3.44
CA ILE A 91 -17.32 -4.00 -3.82
C ILE A 91 -17.44 -5.29 -2.98
N LYS A 92 -17.83 -6.39 -3.64
CA LYS A 92 -17.90 -7.73 -3.00
C LYS A 92 -16.56 -8.47 -2.98
N ALA A 93 -15.65 -8.14 -3.90
CA ALA A 93 -14.37 -8.83 -4.03
C ALA A 93 -13.37 -8.40 -2.93
N ARG A 94 -12.80 -9.36 -2.19
CA ARG A 94 -11.86 -9.09 -1.08
C ARG A 94 -10.66 -8.24 -1.50
N GLY A 95 -10.11 -8.48 -2.69
CA GLY A 95 -8.97 -7.72 -3.22
C GLY A 95 -9.33 -6.28 -3.58
N GLY A 96 -10.50 -6.07 -4.18
CA GLY A 96 -11.01 -4.73 -4.49
C GLY A 96 -11.30 -3.93 -3.22
N LEU A 97 -11.96 -4.58 -2.24
CA LEU A 97 -12.24 -3.96 -0.95
C LEU A 97 -10.95 -3.54 -0.21
N SER A 98 -9.92 -4.38 -0.23
CA SER A 98 -8.62 -4.05 0.38
C SER A 98 -7.97 -2.82 -0.26
N ARG A 99 -7.99 -2.71 -1.59
CA ARG A 99 -7.48 -1.54 -2.32
C ARG A 99 -8.30 -0.29 -2.02
N GLN A 100 -9.63 -0.42 -1.95
CA GLN A 100 -10.52 0.69 -1.63
C GLN A 100 -10.31 1.19 -0.20
N LYS A 101 -10.11 0.29 0.77
CA LYS A 101 -9.73 0.65 2.15
C LYS A 101 -8.40 1.43 2.19
N GLN A 102 -7.42 1.04 1.39
CA GLN A 102 -6.15 1.79 1.29
C GLN A 102 -6.34 3.17 0.67
N TYR A 103 -7.22 3.29 -0.34
CA TYR A 103 -7.57 4.59 -0.93
C TYR A 103 -8.25 5.50 0.09
N ILE A 104 -9.23 4.98 0.85
CA ILE A 104 -9.86 5.69 1.96
C ILE A 104 -8.79 6.11 2.99
N GLY A 105 -7.89 5.20 3.37
CA GLY A 105 -6.78 5.51 4.27
C GLY A 105 -5.80 6.56 3.72
N LYS A 106 -5.69 6.71 2.40
CA LYS A 106 -4.95 7.83 1.78
C LYS A 106 -5.71 9.13 1.97
N LEU A 107 -6.98 9.18 1.59
CA LEU A 107 -7.83 10.36 1.78
C LEU A 107 -7.85 10.82 3.24
N MET A 108 -7.88 9.88 4.19
CA MET A 108 -7.86 10.19 5.62
C MET A 108 -6.55 10.83 6.09
N ARG A 109 -5.41 10.54 5.46
CA ARG A 109 -4.14 11.21 5.81
C ARG A 109 -4.05 12.64 5.29
N ASP A 110 -4.79 12.92 4.22
CA ASP A 110 -4.83 14.26 3.61
C ASP A 110 -5.84 15.16 4.33
N LEU A 111 -6.73 14.57 5.14
CA LEU A 111 -7.75 15.26 5.95
C LEU A 111 -7.32 15.33 7.42
N ASP A 112 -7.92 16.27 8.17
CA ASP A 112 -7.74 16.32 9.62
C ASP A 112 -8.46 15.15 10.29
N THR A 113 -7.70 14.11 10.66
CA THR A 113 -8.24 12.92 11.31
C THR A 113 -8.79 13.20 12.70
N ALA A 114 -8.28 14.23 13.40
CA ALA A 114 -8.67 14.51 14.78
C ALA A 114 -10.13 14.99 14.87
N ALA A 115 -10.55 15.86 13.95
CA ALA A 115 -11.93 16.34 13.88
C ALA A 115 -12.95 15.21 13.63
N ILE A 116 -12.56 14.19 12.87
CA ILE A 116 -13.42 13.04 12.57
C ILE A 116 -13.52 12.11 13.78
N GLU A 117 -12.42 11.90 14.51
CA GLU A 117 -12.41 11.09 15.73
C GLU A 117 -13.31 11.68 16.82
N ASP A 118 -13.26 12.99 17.05
CA ASP A 118 -14.09 13.69 18.03
C ASP A 118 -15.59 13.61 17.69
N ALA A 119 -15.91 13.79 16.41
CA ALA A 119 -17.28 13.66 15.91
C ALA A 119 -17.80 12.21 16.04
N LEU A 120 -16.94 11.21 15.92
CA LEU A 120 -17.28 9.81 16.15
C LEU A 120 -17.51 9.48 17.62
N GLU A 121 -16.78 10.12 18.53
CA GLU A 121 -16.97 9.96 19.97
C GLU A 121 -18.29 10.56 20.45
N THR A 122 -18.68 11.72 19.90
CA THR A 122 -19.95 12.38 20.21
C THR A 122 -21.19 11.56 19.80
N LEU A 123 -21.09 10.75 18.75
CA LEU A 123 -22.20 9.93 18.23
C LEU A 123 -22.40 8.59 18.96
N ARG A 124 -21.51 8.26 19.90
CA ARG A 124 -21.43 6.95 20.55
C ARG A 124 -22.32 6.85 21.78
#